data_AF-A0ABD0PFF6-F1
#
_entry.id   AF-A0ABD0PFF6-F1
#
_cell.length_a   1.000
_cell.length_b   1.000
_cell.length_c   1.000
_cell.angle_alpha   90.00
_cell.angle_beta   90.00
_cell.angle_gamma   90.00
#
_symmetry.space_group_name_H-M   'P 1'
#
loop_
_entity.id
_entity.type
_entity.pdbx_description
1 polymer ?
#
loop_
_entity_poly.entity_id
_entity_poly.type
_entity_poly.pdbx_seq_one_letter_code
_entity_poly.pdbx_strand_id
1 'polypeptide(L)'
;LQHSLSDTSDDEASPRGTSKDPLLASSNWSTRQKRPRLVNTAAAQENVATHICQQCGSNPAAVRCCDCRPRPFFCAECDVSMHTRHVLHNRDAMTAGFYQPLPPTTFVVDKALSHCG
;
A
#
# COMPACT_ATOMS: atom_id res chain seq x y z
N LEU A 1 -40.60 50.44 48.22
CA LEU A 1 -39.65 49.32 48.44
C LEU A 1 -39.33 48.73 47.07
N GLN A 2 -38.04 48.80 46.68
CA GLN A 2 -37.34 48.05 45.60
C GLN A 2 -37.93 48.21 44.17
N HIS A 3 -37.45 49.08 43.26
CA HIS A 3 -36.14 49.20 42.59
C HIS A 3 -35.51 47.90 42.08
N SER A 4 -35.62 47.68 40.75
CA SER A 4 -34.51 47.44 39.80
C SER A 4 -34.90 46.45 38.70
N LEU A 5 -35.38 46.98 37.56
CA LEU A 5 -35.23 46.30 36.27
C LEU A 5 -33.95 46.82 35.66
N SER A 6 -32.88 46.02 35.78
CA SER A 6 -31.59 46.32 35.16
C SER A 6 -31.65 45.91 33.70
N ASP A 7 -31.73 46.92 32.84
CA ASP A 7 -31.36 46.89 31.43
C ASP A 7 -29.82 46.85 31.36
N THR A 8 -29.24 45.76 30.88
CA THR A 8 -27.82 45.71 30.50
C THR A 8 -27.70 44.96 29.19
N SER A 9 -27.55 45.74 28.12
CA SER A 9 -26.89 45.34 26.88
C SER A 9 -25.54 44.70 27.18
N ASP A 10 -25.28 43.52 26.64
CA ASP A 10 -23.92 43.05 26.36
C ASP A 10 -23.98 42.17 25.10
N ASP A 11 -23.75 42.81 23.96
CA ASP A 11 -23.20 42.19 22.76
C ASP A 11 -21.81 41.64 23.12
N GLU A 12 -21.74 40.41 23.64
CA GLU A 12 -20.46 39.72 23.79
C GLU A 12 -20.31 38.66 22.70
N ALA A 13 -19.31 38.93 21.86
CA ALA A 13 -18.97 38.17 20.69
C ALA A 13 -18.71 36.71 21.07
N SER A 14 -19.45 35.82 20.41
CA SER A 14 -19.11 34.40 20.33
C SER A 14 -17.61 34.25 20.06
N PRO A 15 -16.79 33.65 20.95
CA PRO A 15 -15.48 33.24 20.54
C PRO A 15 -15.72 32.08 19.57
N ARG A 16 -15.70 32.42 18.28
CA ARG A 16 -15.41 31.49 17.21
C ARG A 16 -14.13 30.81 17.64
N GLY A 17 -14.27 29.64 18.27
CA GLY A 17 -13.17 28.75 18.57
C GLY A 17 -12.49 28.55 17.24
N THR A 18 -11.32 29.16 17.09
CA THR A 18 -10.47 29.01 15.94
C THR A 18 -10.35 27.51 15.71
N SER A 19 -10.99 27.01 14.66
CA SER A 19 -10.76 25.67 14.17
C SER A 19 -9.28 25.62 13.86
N LYS A 20 -8.51 25.06 14.78
CA LYS A 20 -7.09 24.80 14.58
C LYS A 20 -7.03 23.81 13.43
N ASP A 21 -6.73 24.35 12.27
CA ASP A 21 -6.57 23.65 11.02
C ASP A 21 -5.55 22.48 11.15
N PRO A 22 -5.64 21.50 10.25
CA PRO A 22 -5.18 20.13 10.44
C PRO A 22 -3.66 20.03 10.29
N LEU A 23 -2.93 20.06 11.41
CA LEU A 23 -1.47 19.87 11.40
C LEU A 23 -0.96 18.85 12.43
N LEU A 24 -1.85 18.00 12.94
CA LEU A 24 -1.49 16.87 13.82
C LEU A 24 -1.08 15.59 13.07
N ALA A 25 -0.91 15.68 11.75
CA ALA A 25 -0.45 14.55 10.92
C ALA A 25 1.08 14.45 10.78
N SER A 26 1.86 15.43 11.25
CA SER A 26 3.30 15.51 10.94
C SER A 26 4.26 15.22 12.11
N SER A 27 3.83 15.34 13.37
CA SER A 27 4.76 15.27 14.52
C SER A 27 5.15 13.84 14.93
N ASN A 28 4.41 12.83 14.47
CA ASN A 28 4.62 11.42 14.83
C ASN A 28 5.35 10.60 13.74
N TRP A 29 5.57 11.17 12.55
CA TRP A 29 6.42 10.57 11.50
C TRP A 29 7.90 10.57 11.94
N SER A 30 8.34 11.65 12.59
CA SER A 30 9.72 11.90 13.03
C SER A 30 10.12 11.10 14.28
N THR A 31 9.19 10.42 14.94
CA THR A 31 9.52 9.69 16.17
C THR A 31 10.39 8.50 15.81
N ARG A 32 11.60 8.47 16.38
CA ARG A 32 12.66 7.46 16.18
C ARG A 32 12.18 6.00 16.29
N GLN A 33 11.03 5.76 16.93
CA GLN A 33 10.43 4.44 17.15
C GLN A 33 9.39 4.02 16.10
N LYS A 34 8.61 4.94 15.51
CA LYS A 34 7.52 4.57 14.58
C LYS A 34 8.04 4.32 13.17
N ARG A 35 8.96 5.16 12.70
CA ARG A 35 9.54 5.05 11.35
C ARG A 35 10.18 3.68 11.10
N PRO A 36 11.06 3.13 11.98
CA PRO A 36 11.64 1.82 11.74
C PRO A 36 10.60 0.71 11.69
N ARG A 37 9.56 0.75 12.54
CA ARG A 37 8.50 -0.27 12.52
C ARG A 37 7.73 -0.25 11.20
N LEU A 38 7.28 0.91 10.75
CA LEU A 38 6.52 1.04 9.51
C LEU A 38 7.34 0.63 8.29
N VAL A 39 8.60 1.09 8.21
CA VAL A 39 9.52 0.73 7.13
C VAL A 39 9.81 -0.77 7.14
N ASN A 40 10.12 -1.35 8.32
CA ASN A 40 10.42 -2.78 8.42
C ASN A 40 9.17 -3.64 8.13
N THR A 41 7.97 -3.20 8.51
CA THR A 41 6.73 -3.90 8.16
C THR A 41 6.47 -3.83 6.65
N ALA A 42 6.63 -2.67 6.02
CA ALA A 42 6.52 -2.55 4.56
C ALA A 42 7.56 -3.42 3.85
N ALA A 43 8.83 -3.35 4.28
CA ALA A 43 9.90 -4.19 3.74
C ALA A 43 9.65 -5.69 3.95
N ALA A 44 9.06 -6.08 5.09
CA ALA A 44 8.67 -7.47 5.35
C ALA A 44 7.47 -7.92 4.51
N GLN A 45 6.57 -7.02 4.11
CA GLN A 45 5.49 -7.32 3.17
C GLN A 45 6.00 -7.46 1.74
N GLU A 46 7.11 -6.79 1.41
CA GLU A 46 7.85 -7.00 0.17
C GLU A 46 8.85 -8.18 0.26
N ASN A 47 8.97 -8.84 1.41
CA ASN A 47 9.86 -9.99 1.58
C ASN A 47 9.41 -11.14 0.70
N VAL A 48 10.33 -11.56 -0.17
CA VAL A 48 10.19 -12.65 -1.09
C VAL A 48 10.47 -13.97 -0.38
N ALA A 49 9.51 -14.43 0.41
CA ALA A 49 9.34 -15.88 0.48
C ALA A 49 9.06 -16.35 -0.96
N THR A 50 9.73 -17.41 -1.42
CA THR A 50 9.42 -18.02 -2.71
C THR A 50 7.98 -18.51 -2.68
N HIS A 51 7.08 -17.77 -3.31
CA HIS A 51 5.67 -18.14 -3.38
C HIS A 51 5.47 -19.21 -4.46
N ILE A 52 4.49 -20.09 -4.25
CA ILE A 52 3.99 -20.98 -5.29
C ILE A 52 2.85 -20.27 -6.02
N CYS A 53 2.77 -20.44 -7.33
CA CYS A 53 1.68 -19.93 -8.15
C CYS A 53 0.33 -20.35 -7.55
N GLN A 54 -0.52 -19.38 -7.24
CA GLN A 54 -1.82 -19.64 -6.63
C GLN A 54 -2.87 -20.12 -7.62
N GLN A 55 -2.58 -20.01 -8.93
CA GLN A 55 -3.47 -20.49 -9.98
C GLN A 55 -3.27 -21.98 -10.29
N CYS A 56 -2.01 -22.44 -10.43
CA CYS A 56 -1.72 -23.84 -10.76
C CYS A 56 -1.26 -24.66 -9.55
N GLY A 57 -0.78 -24.05 -8.48
CA GLY A 57 -0.30 -24.74 -7.29
C GLY A 57 0.99 -25.53 -7.46
N SER A 58 1.67 -25.44 -8.61
CA SER A 58 2.85 -26.26 -8.93
C SER A 58 4.12 -25.45 -9.19
N ASN A 59 4.03 -24.41 -10.03
CA ASN A 59 5.21 -23.66 -10.46
C ASN A 59 5.54 -22.52 -9.47
N PRO A 60 6.82 -22.16 -9.32
CA PRO A 60 7.21 -20.96 -8.58
C PRO A 60 6.51 -19.72 -9.13
N ALA A 61 6.06 -18.85 -8.24
CA ALA A 61 5.51 -17.57 -8.62
C ALA A 61 6.63 -16.62 -9.05
N ALA A 62 6.45 -16.04 -10.24
CA ALA A 62 7.34 -15.04 -10.80
C ALA A 62 6.70 -13.66 -10.87
N VAL A 63 5.36 -13.58 -10.77
CA VAL A 63 4.59 -12.35 -10.93
C VAL A 63 3.62 -12.18 -9.78
N ARG A 64 3.53 -10.96 -9.24
CA ARG A 64 2.48 -10.51 -8.33
C ARG A 64 1.60 -9.51 -9.07
N CYS A 65 0.28 -9.67 -9.01
CA CYS A 65 -0.63 -8.65 -9.54
C CYS A 65 -1.16 -7.77 -8.40
N CYS A 66 -0.99 -6.46 -8.53
CA CYS A 66 -1.37 -5.47 -7.52
C CYS A 66 -2.86 -5.11 -7.56
N ASP A 67 -3.51 -5.32 -8.71
CA ASP A 67 -4.90 -4.93 -8.93
C ASP A 67 -5.88 -6.10 -8.79
N CYS A 68 -5.45 -7.32 -9.09
CA CYS A 68 -6.22 -8.52 -8.80
C CYS A 68 -6.40 -8.66 -7.27
N ARG A 69 -7.58 -9.07 -6.82
CA ARG A 69 -7.86 -9.32 -5.40
C ARG A 69 -7.87 -10.83 -5.13
N PRO A 70 -7.26 -11.33 -4.04
CA PRO A 70 -6.62 -10.62 -2.93
C PRO A 70 -5.10 -10.37 -3.11
N ARG A 71 -4.66 -9.82 -4.26
CA ARG A 71 -3.26 -9.67 -4.70
C ARG A 71 -2.55 -11.02 -4.92
N PRO A 72 -2.98 -11.77 -5.94
CA PRO A 72 -2.46 -13.10 -6.18
C PRO A 72 -1.04 -13.14 -6.76
N PHE A 73 -0.39 -14.28 -6.56
CA PHE A 73 0.91 -14.65 -7.12
C PHE A 73 0.76 -15.68 -8.24
N PHE A 74 1.42 -15.46 -9.37
CA PHE A 74 1.34 -16.30 -10.57
C PHE A 74 2.74 -16.73 -11.05
N CYS A 75 2.84 -17.93 -11.62
CA CYS A 75 3.94 -18.26 -12.51
C CYS A 75 3.80 -17.51 -13.85
N ALA A 76 4.85 -17.50 -14.67
CA ALA A 76 4.86 -16.80 -15.95
C ALA A 76 3.70 -17.20 -16.88
N GLU A 77 3.39 -18.49 -16.99
CA GLU A 77 2.31 -18.98 -17.85
C GLU A 77 0.92 -18.57 -17.36
N CYS A 78 0.66 -18.74 -16.05
CA CYS A 78 -0.62 -18.37 -15.47
C CYS A 78 -0.81 -16.85 -15.50
N ASP A 79 0.25 -16.07 -15.33
CA ASP A 79 0.22 -14.61 -15.49
C ASP A 79 -0.29 -14.21 -16.87
N VAL A 80 0.31 -14.74 -17.93
CA VAL A 80 -0.12 -14.44 -19.31
C VAL A 80 -1.58 -14.84 -19.52
N SER A 81 -1.94 -16.07 -19.15
CA SER A 81 -3.32 -16.57 -19.30
C SER A 81 -4.35 -15.65 -18.63
N MET A 82 -4.09 -15.24 -17.38
CA MET A 82 -4.98 -14.38 -16.61
C MET A 82 -5.02 -12.93 -17.10
N HIS A 83 -3.87 -12.38 -17.53
CA HIS A 83 -3.73 -10.96 -17.84
C HIS A 83 -3.84 -10.63 -19.34
N THR A 84 -4.04 -11.62 -20.21
CA THR A 84 -4.43 -11.38 -21.62
C THR A 84 -5.69 -10.51 -21.75
N ARG A 85 -6.62 -10.64 -20.80
CA ARG A 85 -7.86 -9.84 -20.75
C ARG A 85 -7.80 -8.66 -19.78
N HIS A 86 -6.71 -8.52 -19.04
CA HIS A 86 -6.53 -7.54 -17.97
C HIS A 86 -5.18 -6.83 -18.12
N VAL A 87 -4.87 -6.40 -19.34
CA VAL A 87 -3.54 -5.89 -19.72
C VAL A 87 -3.12 -4.61 -18.97
N LEU A 88 -4.08 -3.86 -18.43
CA LEU A 88 -3.83 -2.62 -17.70
C LEU A 88 -3.56 -2.84 -16.20
N HIS A 89 -3.63 -4.08 -15.72
CA HIS A 89 -3.30 -4.35 -14.33
C HIS A 89 -1.82 -4.08 -14.06
N ASN A 90 -1.56 -3.42 -12.93
CA ASN A 90 -0.23 -3.24 -12.39
C ASN A 90 0.27 -4.59 -11.88
N ARG A 91 1.33 -5.07 -12.51
CA ARG A 91 1.99 -6.33 -12.19
C ARG A 91 3.41 -6.03 -11.77
N ASP A 92 3.94 -6.80 -10.84
CA ASP A 92 5.34 -6.78 -10.47
C ASP A 92 5.96 -8.14 -10.80
N ALA A 93 7.18 -8.15 -11.32
CA ALA A 93 7.96 -9.35 -11.57
C ALA A 93 9.04 -9.53 -10.51
N MET A 94 9.33 -10.78 -10.19
CA MET A 94 10.42 -11.17 -9.31
C MET A 94 11.77 -10.99 -10.01
N THR A 95 12.58 -10.05 -9.55
CA THR A 95 13.94 -9.84 -10.03
C THR A 95 14.91 -9.79 -8.86
N ALA A 96 15.87 -10.71 -8.83
CA ALA A 96 16.89 -10.81 -7.76
C ALA A 96 16.31 -10.81 -6.34
N GLY A 97 15.15 -11.46 -6.14
CA GLY A 97 14.49 -11.54 -4.83
C GLY A 97 13.73 -10.28 -4.43
N PHE A 98 13.38 -9.40 -5.37
CA PHE A 98 12.52 -8.24 -5.13
C PHE A 98 11.44 -8.13 -6.21
N TYR A 99 10.25 -7.68 -5.82
CA TYR A 99 9.18 -7.34 -6.75
C TYR A 99 9.47 -5.97 -7.38
N GLN A 100 9.56 -5.94 -8.71
CA GLN A 100 9.77 -4.73 -9.48
C GLN A 100 8.61 -4.55 -10.47
N PRO A 101 8.14 -3.30 -10.69
CA PRO A 101 7.05 -3.04 -11.63
C PRO A 101 7.34 -3.61 -13.03
N LEU A 102 6.39 -4.36 -13.56
CA LEU A 102 6.42 -4.95 -14.88
C LEU A 102 5.52 -4.13 -15.82
N PRO A 103 6.07 -3.54 -16.91
CA PRO A 103 5.27 -2.80 -17.87
C PRO A 103 4.16 -3.68 -18.50
N PRO A 104 2.99 -3.11 -18.84
CA PRO A 104 1.89 -3.83 -19.51
C PRO A 104 2.28 -4.58 -20.79
N THR A 105 3.30 -4.07 -21.49
CA THR A 105 3.80 -4.61 -22.76
C THR A 105 4.85 -5.71 -22.59
N THR A 106 5.19 -6.07 -21.35
CA THR A 106 6.26 -7.02 -21.06
C THR A 106 5.68 -8.27 -20.40
N PHE A 107 6.26 -9.42 -20.72
CA PHE A 107 5.95 -10.70 -20.08
C PHE A 107 7.21 -11.29 -19.47
N VAL A 108 7.04 -12.05 -18.39
CA VAL A 108 8.14 -12.80 -17.79
C VAL A 108 8.35 -14.07 -18.62
N VAL A 109 9.60 -14.33 -19.00
CA VAL A 109 9.99 -15.61 -19.59
C VAL A 109 10.71 -16.39 -18.52
N ASP A 110 10.25 -17.61 -18.25
CA ASP A 110 10.89 -18.47 -17.27
C ASP A 110 12.26 -18.92 -17.79
N LYS A 111 13.32 -18.22 -17.36
CA LYS A 111 14.69 -18.73 -17.48
C LYS A 111 15.02 -19.27 -16.10
N ALA A 112 14.68 -20.53 -15.88
CA ALA A 112 15.21 -21.26 -14.74
C ALA A 112 16.73 -21.04 -14.71
N LEU A 113 17.24 -20.37 -13.67
CA LEU A 113 18.64 -20.55 -13.30
C LEU A 113 18.71 -21.97 -12.76
N SER A 114 19.07 -22.91 -13.65
CA SER A 114 19.55 -24.22 -13.27
C SER A 114 20.64 -24.00 -12.24
N HIS A 115 20.40 -24.41 -11.00
CA HIS A 115 21.47 -24.49 -10.03
C HIS A 115 22.34 -25.66 -10.49
N CYS A 116 23.56 -25.38 -10.93
CA CYS A 116 24.60 -26.40 -11.00
C CYS A 116 25.02 -26.69 -9.55
N GLY A 117 24.91 -27.94 -9.10
CA GLY A 117 25.38 -28.41 -7.80
C GLY A 117 24.67 -29.67 -7.35
#